data_AF-A0A926BG88-F1
#
_entry.id   AF-A0A926BG88-F1
#
_cell.length_a   1.000
_cell.length_b   1.000
_cell.length_c   1.000
_cell.angle_alpha   90.00
_cell.angle_beta   90.00
_cell.angle_gamma   90.00
#
_symmetry.space_group_name_H-M   'P 1'
#
loop_
_entity.id
_entity.type
_entity.pdbx_description
1 polymer ?
#
loop_
_entity_poly.entity_id
_entity_poly.type
_entity_poly.pdbx_seq_one_letter_code
_entity_poly.pdbx_strand_id
1 'polypeptide(L)'
;MEWSTGPFIVERVLFQKSGNNLITGQIKQVVEPVGVVLTPGSGAVRSILEDCFELKQGSRYVLFVNRGTDGTYGIDNFNLGRFNTDGTDCEDEIDATNGFLPEGIKTNKQRLREELTAQYGITFAKIGPCGP
;
A
#
# COMPACT_ATOMS: atom_id res chain seq x y z
N MET A 1 4.88 -12.47 12.69
CA MET A 1 4.25 -11.41 11.89
C MET A 1 3.09 -12.06 11.18
N GLU A 2 1.85 -11.69 11.51
CA GLU A 2 0.64 -12.30 10.91
C GLU A 2 0.30 -11.57 9.61
N TRP A 3 0.05 -12.35 8.55
CA TRP A 3 -0.11 -11.88 7.18
C TRP A 3 -1.57 -11.52 6.89
N SER A 4 -1.80 -10.41 6.19
CA SER A 4 -3.16 -10.01 5.80
C SER A 4 -3.51 -10.51 4.39
N THR A 5 -3.88 -11.78 4.26
CA THR A 5 -4.75 -12.24 3.13
C THR A 5 -6.24 -12.08 3.45
N GLY A 6 -6.52 -11.46 4.59
CA GLY A 6 -7.85 -11.32 5.16
C GLY A 6 -8.69 -10.23 4.49
N PRO A 7 -10.00 -10.23 4.79
CA PRO A 7 -10.88 -9.17 4.36
C PRO A 7 -10.49 -7.83 4.97
N PHE A 8 -10.63 -6.76 4.19
CA PHE A 8 -10.53 -5.38 4.65
C PHE A 8 -11.81 -4.62 4.31
N ILE A 9 -12.09 -3.56 5.05
CA ILE A 9 -13.26 -2.69 4.83
C ILE A 9 -12.80 -1.45 4.05
N VAL A 10 -13.53 -1.11 2.99
CA VAL A 10 -13.36 0.17 2.30
C VAL A 10 -13.97 1.26 3.16
N GLU A 11 -13.17 1.94 3.98
CA GLU A 11 -13.68 2.97 4.89
C GLU A 11 -14.15 4.23 4.16
N ARG A 12 -13.51 4.57 3.05
CA ARG A 12 -13.84 5.74 2.23
C ARG A 12 -13.29 5.61 0.82
N VAL A 13 -14.08 6.03 -0.16
CA VAL A 13 -13.61 6.27 -1.54
C VAL A 13 -13.27 7.76 -1.68
N LEU A 14 -11.98 8.08 -1.85
CA LEU A 14 -11.51 9.47 -1.97
C LEU A 14 -11.78 10.02 -3.38
N PHE A 15 -11.50 9.21 -4.39
CA PHE A 15 -11.70 9.52 -5.79
C PHE A 15 -12.03 8.25 -6.56
N GLN A 16 -12.93 8.34 -7.54
CA GLN A 16 -13.13 7.29 -8.52
C GLN A 16 -13.54 7.88 -9.87
N LYS A 17 -12.99 7.33 -10.94
CA LYS A 17 -13.42 7.64 -12.31
C LYS A 17 -14.81 7.05 -12.56
N SER A 18 -15.60 7.71 -13.40
CA SER A 18 -16.90 7.21 -13.84
C SER A 18 -16.80 5.76 -14.35
N GLY A 19 -17.74 4.92 -13.93
CA GLY A 19 -17.78 3.49 -14.26
C GLY A 19 -17.11 2.57 -13.24
N ASN A 20 -16.40 3.09 -12.23
CA ASN A 20 -15.95 2.30 -11.08
C ASN A 20 -17.03 2.25 -9.99
N ASN A 21 -17.15 1.09 -9.34
CA ASN A 21 -18.18 0.83 -8.31
C ASN A 21 -17.52 0.41 -6.98
N LEU A 22 -16.47 1.11 -6.53
CA LEU A 22 -16.00 0.94 -5.16
C LEU A 22 -16.98 1.65 -4.23
N ILE A 23 -17.39 0.96 -3.17
CA ILE A 23 -18.43 1.43 -2.26
C ILE A 23 -17.86 1.45 -0.84
N THR A 24 -18.04 2.58 -0.15
CA THR A 24 -17.75 2.71 1.28
C THR A 24 -18.54 1.67 2.09
N GLY A 25 -17.87 1.01 3.03
CA GLY A 25 -18.42 -0.08 3.85
C GLY A 25 -18.33 -1.45 3.18
N GLN A 26 -17.90 -1.54 1.92
CA GLN A 26 -17.70 -2.83 1.25
C GLN A 26 -16.51 -3.57 1.86
N ILE A 27 -16.70 -4.86 2.12
CA ILE A 27 -15.60 -5.77 2.44
C ILE A 27 -14.96 -6.27 1.14
N LYS A 28 -13.64 -6.18 1.05
CA LYS A 28 -12.82 -6.65 -0.06
C LYS A 28 -11.78 -7.64 0.46
N GLN A 29 -11.30 -8.52 -0.40
CA GLN A 29 -10.19 -9.42 -0.09
C GLN A 29 -8.96 -8.97 -0.87
N VAL A 30 -7.80 -8.91 -0.20
CA VAL A 30 -6.52 -8.70 -0.89
C VAL A 30 -6.04 -10.05 -1.40
N VAL A 31 -5.72 -10.12 -2.69
CA VAL A 31 -4.99 -11.24 -3.28
C VAL A 31 -3.62 -10.70 -3.66
N GLU A 32 -2.60 -11.03 -2.86
CA GLU A 32 -1.21 -10.65 -3.17
C GLU A 32 -0.66 -11.61 -4.24
N PRO A 33 0.17 -11.13 -5.19
CA PRO A 33 0.85 -11.99 -6.16
C PRO A 33 1.97 -12.75 -5.46
N VAL A 34 1.65 -13.95 -4.99
CA VAL A 34 2.58 -14.82 -4.28
C VAL A 34 3.22 -15.79 -5.26
N GLY A 35 4.53 -15.72 -5.43
CA GLY A 35 5.30 -16.89 -5.85
C GLY A 35 5.47 -17.82 -4.65
N VAL A 36 5.14 -19.11 -4.78
CA VAL A 36 5.54 -20.10 -3.77
C VAL A 36 6.73 -20.86 -4.34
N VAL A 37 7.92 -20.63 -3.78
CA VAL A 37 9.10 -21.43 -4.09
C VAL A 37 9.12 -22.61 -3.12
N LEU A 38 8.92 -23.80 -3.65
CA LEU A 38 9.06 -25.04 -2.88
C LEU A 38 10.53 -25.45 -2.90
N THR A 39 11.23 -25.28 -1.78
CA THR A 39 12.60 -25.78 -1.64
C THR A 39 12.57 -27.18 -1.01
N PRO A 40 13.13 -28.21 -1.67
CA PRO A 40 13.18 -29.55 -1.09
C PRO A 40 13.88 -29.55 0.27
N GLY A 41 13.17 -29.99 1.32
CA GLY A 41 13.68 -30.05 2.69
C GLY A 41 13.54 -28.77 3.52
N SER A 42 13.09 -27.65 2.94
CA SER A 42 12.96 -26.35 3.64
C SER A 42 11.51 -25.89 3.82
N GLY A 43 10.55 -26.56 3.16
CA GLY A 43 9.15 -26.15 3.13
C GLY A 43 8.86 -25.11 2.04
N ALA A 44 7.62 -24.64 2.01
CA ALA A 44 7.18 -23.59 1.09
C ALA A 44 7.71 -22.23 1.55
N VAL A 45 8.54 -21.59 0.73
CA VAL A 45 9.02 -20.23 0.94
C VAL A 45 8.22 -19.30 0.02
N ARG A 46 7.60 -18.27 0.61
CA ARG A 46 6.87 -17.24 -0.11
C ARG A 46 7.89 -16.32 -0.80
N SER A 47 7.97 -16.36 -2.12
CA SER A 47 8.65 -15.35 -2.92
C SER A 47 7.65 -14.26 -3.25
N ILE A 48 7.74 -13.16 -2.52
CA ILE A 48 7.14 -11.91 -2.93
C ILE A 48 7.88 -11.48 -4.21
N LEU A 49 7.15 -11.02 -5.23
CA LEU A 49 7.80 -10.40 -6.39
C LEU A 49 8.68 -9.25 -5.90
N GLU A 50 9.91 -9.16 -6.41
CA GLU A 50 10.79 -8.02 -6.12
C GLU A 50 10.00 -6.70 -6.33
N ASP A 51 10.17 -5.77 -5.40
CA ASP A 51 9.50 -4.45 -5.36
C ASP A 51 8.01 -4.41 -5.00
N CYS A 52 7.40 -5.52 -4.53
CA CYS A 52 6.07 -5.50 -3.90
C CYS A 52 6.17 -5.43 -2.37
N PHE A 53 5.47 -4.46 -1.76
CA PHE A 53 5.42 -4.27 -0.31
C PHE A 53 4.14 -4.87 0.30
N GLU A 54 4.24 -5.52 1.47
CA GLU A 54 3.13 -6.26 2.06
C GLU A 54 2.20 -5.39 2.92
N LEU A 55 0.88 -5.56 2.80
CA LEU A 55 -0.08 -4.89 3.68
C LEU A 55 -0.04 -5.48 5.09
N LYS A 56 0.22 -4.63 6.09
CA LYS A 56 0.25 -5.04 7.50
C LYS A 56 -1.16 -5.17 8.05
N GLN A 57 -1.41 -6.29 8.72
CA GLN A 57 -2.69 -6.53 9.38
C GLN A 57 -2.91 -5.52 10.51
N GLY A 58 -4.15 -5.01 10.60
CA GLY A 58 -4.53 -4.04 11.64
C GLY A 58 -4.13 -2.59 11.33
N SER A 59 -3.41 -2.35 10.23
CA SER A 59 -3.03 -1.02 9.80
C SER A 59 -4.03 -0.41 8.82
N ARG A 60 -4.11 0.92 8.77
CA ARG A 60 -4.97 1.67 7.84
C ARG A 60 -4.15 2.27 6.70
N TYR A 61 -4.66 2.13 5.48
CA TYR A 61 -3.97 2.52 4.27
C TYR A 61 -4.84 3.39 3.35
N VAL A 62 -4.22 4.35 2.67
CA VAL A 62 -4.73 4.90 1.42
C VAL A 62 -4.14 4.07 0.28
N LEU A 63 -5.01 3.54 -0.58
CA LEU A 63 -4.62 2.69 -1.71
C LEU A 63 -5.07 3.34 -3.02
N PHE A 64 -4.17 3.33 -3.99
CA PHE A 64 -4.47 3.62 -5.40
C PHE A 64 -4.67 2.28 -6.10
N VAL A 65 -5.81 2.15 -6.78
CA VAL A 65 -6.22 0.90 -7.40
C VAL A 65 -6.65 1.13 -8.83
N ASN A 66 -6.25 0.21 -9.71
CA ASN A 66 -6.67 0.16 -11.09
C ASN A 66 -7.67 -0.98 -11.28
N ARG A 67 -8.73 -0.71 -12.04
CA ARG A 67 -9.72 -1.74 -12.36
C ARG A 67 -9.27 -2.54 -13.57
N GLY A 68 -9.14 -3.86 -13.40
CA GLY A 68 -8.94 -4.82 -14.47
C GLY A 68 -10.17 -4.97 -15.36
N THR A 69 -9.98 -5.48 -16.58
CA THR A 69 -11.06 -5.73 -17.54
C THR A 69 -12.05 -6.79 -17.05
N ASP A 70 -11.62 -7.67 -16.15
CA ASP A 70 -12.42 -8.68 -15.46
C ASP A 70 -13.18 -8.14 -14.23
N GLY A 71 -13.03 -6.85 -13.91
CA GLY A 71 -13.66 -6.21 -12.76
C GLY A 71 -12.92 -6.37 -11.44
N THR A 72 -11.75 -7.02 -11.43
CA THR A 72 -10.85 -7.03 -10.28
C THR A 72 -10.19 -5.66 -10.09
N TYR A 73 -9.68 -5.39 -8.89
CA TYR A 73 -8.89 -4.19 -8.60
C TYR A 73 -7.46 -4.61 -8.31
N GLY A 74 -6.52 -4.14 -9.13
CA GLY A 74 -5.09 -4.24 -8.85
C GLY A 74 -4.65 -3.08 -7.98
N ILE A 75 -3.90 -3.36 -6.92
CA ILE A 75 -3.22 -2.32 -6.13
C ILE A 75 -1.94 -1.98 -6.88
N ASP A 76 -1.72 -0.69 -7.14
CA ASP A 76 -0.45 -0.23 -7.70
C ASP A 76 0.63 -0.27 -6.62
N ASN A 77 1.16 -1.46 -6.34
CA ASN A 77 2.04 -1.69 -5.19
C ASN A 77 3.50 -1.25 -5.41
N PHE A 78 3.83 -0.75 -6.60
CA PHE A 78 5.14 -0.19 -6.90
C PHE A 78 5.25 1.23 -6.30
N ASN A 79 5.51 1.29 -5.00
CA ASN A 79 5.86 2.47 -4.20
C ASN A 79 4.83 3.62 -4.08
N LEU A 80 4.10 4.01 -5.12
CA LEU A 80 3.26 5.22 -5.09
C LEU A 80 1.78 4.95 -4.88
N GLY A 81 1.33 3.69 -4.93
CA GLY A 81 -0.08 3.36 -4.78
C GLY A 81 -0.50 2.92 -3.39
N ARG A 82 0.36 3.07 -2.38
CA ARG A 82 0.02 2.74 -0.99
C ARG A 82 0.66 3.71 -0.01
N PHE A 83 -0.16 4.16 0.95
CA PHE A 83 0.27 4.99 2.06
C PHE A 83 -0.35 4.50 3.36
N ASN A 84 0.46 4.01 4.28
CA ASN A 84 0.10 3.76 5.64
C ASN A 84 -0.22 5.08 6.37
N THR A 85 -1.36 5.13 7.06
CA THR A 85 -1.86 6.33 7.75
C THR A 85 -1.52 6.36 9.24
N ASP A 86 -1.12 5.23 9.82
CA ASP A 86 -0.88 5.06 11.26
C ASP A 86 0.60 5.08 11.67
N GLY A 87 1.52 5.22 10.69
CA GLY A 87 2.95 5.32 10.92
C GLY A 87 3.61 4.00 11.35
N THR A 88 2.91 2.86 11.22
CA THR A 88 3.44 1.54 11.59
C THR A 88 4.19 0.84 10.45
N ASP A 89 4.21 1.46 9.28
CA ASP A 89 4.90 0.95 8.10
C ASP A 89 6.17 1.74 7.79
N CYS A 90 7.32 1.09 7.89
CA CYS A 90 8.64 1.69 7.65
C CYS A 90 8.98 1.77 6.17
N GLU A 91 8.41 0.88 5.37
CA GLU A 91 8.60 0.82 3.92
C GLU A 91 7.89 1.99 3.22
N ASP A 92 6.99 2.66 3.94
CA ASP A 92 6.32 3.87 3.50
C ASP A 92 7.29 5.04 3.30
N GLU A 93 8.46 5.04 3.94
CA GLU A 93 9.52 6.06 3.78
C GLU A 93 10.49 5.75 2.64
N ILE A 94 10.44 4.55 2.07
CA ILE A 94 11.29 4.17 0.94
C ILE A 94 10.68 4.76 -0.33
N ASP A 95 11.33 5.76 -0.90
CA ASP A 95 11.07 6.19 -2.27
C ASP A 95 11.91 5.35 -3.23
N ALA A 96 11.35 4.99 -4.39
CA ALA A 96 12.04 4.19 -5.43
C ALA A 96 13.35 4.82 -5.92
N THR A 97 13.60 6.09 -5.59
CA THR A 97 14.87 6.77 -5.80
C THR A 97 15.80 6.50 -4.63
N ASN A 98 16.74 5.57 -4.80
CA ASN A 98 17.94 5.36 -3.96
C ASN A 98 18.90 6.59 -3.93
N GLY A 99 18.40 7.81 -4.06
CA GLY A 99 19.18 9.03 -4.18
C GLY A 99 18.94 9.96 -3.01
N PHE A 100 20.03 10.45 -2.40
CA PHE A 100 20.03 11.65 -1.57
C PHE A 100 19.29 12.76 -2.33
N LEU A 101 18.11 13.14 -1.87
CA LEU A 101 17.45 14.35 -2.34
C LEU A 101 18.16 15.55 -1.68
N PRO A 102 18.46 16.62 -2.45
CA PRO A 102 18.96 17.85 -1.86
C PRO A 102 17.99 18.38 -0.79
N GLU A 103 18.54 19.09 0.20
CA GLU A 103 17.75 19.72 1.26
C GLU A 103 16.61 20.57 0.68
N GLY A 104 15.39 20.38 1.17
CA GLY A 104 14.20 21.09 0.71
C GLY A 104 13.47 20.47 -0.50
N ILE A 105 14.00 19.42 -1.13
CA ILE A 105 13.30 18.69 -2.19
C ILE A 105 12.42 17.59 -1.58
N LYS A 106 11.11 17.71 -1.80
CA LYS A 106 10.14 16.70 -1.36
C LYS A 106 10.12 15.52 -2.33
N THR A 107 9.98 14.33 -1.77
CA THR A 107 9.79 13.11 -2.55
C THR A 107 8.38 13.07 -3.17
N ASN A 108 8.16 12.19 -4.15
CA ASN A 108 6.82 12.02 -4.72
C ASN A 108 5.82 11.53 -3.67
N LYS A 109 6.22 10.61 -2.78
CA LYS A 109 5.36 10.18 -1.67
C LYS A 109 5.01 11.32 -0.72
N GLN A 110 5.98 12.17 -0.36
CA GLN A 110 5.74 13.33 0.50
C GLN A 110 4.74 14.31 -0.13
N ARG A 111 4.92 14.62 -1.43
CA ARG A 111 3.98 15.48 -2.17
C ARG A 111 2.57 14.89 -2.21
N LEU A 112 2.44 13.60 -2.51
CA LEU A 112 1.13 12.93 -2.57
C LEU A 112 0.45 12.89 -1.19
N ARG A 113 1.18 12.66 -0.10
CA ARG A 113 0.62 12.74 1.25
C ARG A 113 0.08 14.13 1.59
N GLU A 114 0.80 15.18 1.19
CA GLU A 114 0.34 16.56 1.36
C GLU A 114 -0.91 16.86 0.53
N GLU A 115 -0.95 16.41 -0.72
CA GLU A 115 -2.12 16.53 -1.59
C GLU A 115 -3.33 15.78 -1.01
N LEU A 116 -3.13 14.55 -0.53
CA LEU A 116 -4.18 13.74 0.12
C LEU A 116 -4.70 14.40 1.40
N THR A 117 -3.82 15.03 2.16
CA THR A 117 -4.17 15.80 3.36
C THR A 117 -4.98 17.03 2.98
N ALA A 118 -4.47 17.86 2.06
CA ALA A 118 -5.09 19.13 1.67
C ALA A 118 -6.44 18.94 0.98
N GLN A 119 -6.56 17.93 0.11
CA GLN A 119 -7.75 17.72 -0.70
C GLN A 119 -8.82 16.90 0.01
N TYR A 120 -8.42 15.89 0.80
CA TYR A 120 -9.36 14.91 1.36
C TYR A 120 -9.38 14.86 2.89
N GLY A 121 -8.52 15.62 3.57
CA GLY A 121 -8.44 15.66 5.03
C GLY A 121 -7.86 14.38 5.64
N ILE A 122 -7.03 13.64 4.89
CA ILE A 122 -6.37 12.44 5.41
C ILE A 122 -5.25 12.85 6.36
N THR A 123 -5.18 12.20 7.52
CA THR A 123 -4.08 12.39 8.47
C THR A 123 -3.12 11.22 8.37
N PHE A 124 -1.84 11.52 8.23
CA PHE A 124 -0.76 10.54 8.28
C PHE A 124 -0.01 10.73 9.59
N ALA A 125 0.03 9.70 10.43
CA ALA A 125 0.89 9.72 11.60
C ALA A 125 2.36 9.76 11.16
N LYS A 126 3.20 10.33 12.03
CA LYS A 126 4.65 10.25 11.85
C LYS A 126 5.06 8.78 11.92
N ILE A 127 5.89 8.33 10.97
CA ILE A 127 6.42 6.98 10.99
C ILE A 127 7.21 6.79 12.29
N GLY A 128 6.88 5.71 13.00
CA GLY A 128 7.56 5.34 14.24
C GLY A 128 9.03 5.02 13.99
N PRO A 129 9.87 4.94 15.04
CA PRO A 129 11.25 4.52 14.88
C PRO A 129 11.30 3.12 14.24
N CYS A 130 11.85 3.06 13.03
CA CYS A 130 12.14 1.81 12.36
C CYS A 130 13.36 1.19 13.03
N GLY A 131 13.18 0.00 13.63
CA GLY A 131 14.27 -0.74 14.25
C GLY A 131 15.37 -1.10 13.24
N PRO A 132 16.60 -1.36 13.72
CA PRO A 132 17.72 -1.75 12.86
C PRO A 132 17.49 -3.09 12.14
#